data_AF-A0A820PF26-F1
#
_entry.id   AF-A0A820PF26-F1
#
_cell.length_a   1.000
_cell.length_b   1.000
_cell.length_c   1.000
_cell.angle_alpha   90.00
_cell.angle_beta   90.00
_cell.angle_gamma   90.00
#
_symmetry.space_group_name_H-M   'P 1'
#
loop_
_entity.id
_entity.type
_entity.pdbx_description
1 polymer ?
#
loop_
_entity_poly.entity_id
_entity_poly.type
_entity_poly.pdbx_seq_one_letter_code
_entity_poly.pdbx_strand_id
1 'polypeptide(L)' 'MYFFQNFILDLLFDLTGLKKPRGFILYGPPGIEKTLIAKTVANILDVPPKIVSGPELFNWLLGESEAKVRALF' A
#
# COMPACT_ATOMS: atom_id res chain seq x y z
N MET A 1 -21.81 -7.76 0.69
CA MET A 1 -21.90 -6.29 0.71
C MET A 1 -20.70 -5.64 0.02
N TYR A 2 -19.45 -5.98 0.39
CA TYR A 2 -18.23 -5.47 -0.26
C TYR A 2 -18.14 -5.72 -1.79
N PHE A 3 -18.63 -6.87 -2.27
CA PHE A 3 -18.63 -7.19 -3.71
C PHE A 3 -19.42 -6.17 -4.54
N PHE A 4 -20.62 -5.81 -4.09
CA PHE A 4 -21.47 -4.84 -4.79
C PHE A 4 -20.88 -3.43 -4.76
N GLN A 5 -20.22 -3.06 -3.65
CA GLN A 5 -19.59 -1.76 -3.49
C GLN A 5 -18.33 -1.60 -4.36
N ASN A 6 -17.51 -2.66 -4.46
CA ASN A 6 -16.39 -2.68 -5.40
C ASN A 6 -16.86 -2.58 -6.85
N PHE A 7 -17.92 -3.30 -7.21
CA PHE A 7 -18.51 -3.22 -8.56
C PHE A 7 -18.98 -1.80 -8.93
N ILE A 8 -19.64 -1.09 -8.01
CA ILE A 8 -20.05 0.30 -8.25
C ILE A 8 -18.84 1.23 -8.41
N LEU A 9 -17.81 1.08 -7.58
CA LEU A 9 -16.60 1.89 -7.68
C LEU A 9 -15.88 1.65 -9.01
N ASP A 10 -15.78 0.38 -9.42
CA ASP A 10 -15.18 0.01 -10.70
C ASP A 10 -15.93 0.66 -11.87
N LEU A 11 -17.26 0.55 -11.88
CA LEU A 11 -18.12 1.19 -12.88
C LEU A 11 -17.95 2.72 -12.92
N LEU A 12 -17.83 3.37 -11.76
CA LEU A 12 -17.65 4.82 -11.67
C LEU A 12 -16.32 5.27 -12.33
N PHE A 13 -15.22 4.57 -12.07
CA PHE A 13 -13.94 4.90 -12.68
C PHE A 13 -13.95 4.65 -14.20
N ASP A 14 -14.62 3.59 -14.66
CA ASP A 14 -14.74 3.28 -16.08
C ASP A 14 -15.57 4.33 -16.83
N LEU A 15 -16.68 4.79 -16.23
CA LEU A 15 -17.56 5.82 -16.83
C LEU A 15 -16.92 7.21 -16.86
N THR A 16 -16.10 7.54 -15.86
CA THR A 16 -15.45 8.86 -15.76
C THR A 16 -14.11 8.92 -16.50
N GLY A 17 -13.57 7.78 -16.93
CA GLY A 17 -12.22 7.67 -17.50
C GLY A 17 -11.09 7.99 -16.51
N LEU A 18 -11.41 8.09 -15.21
CA LEU A 18 -10.44 8.39 -14.17
C LEU A 18 -9.69 7.12 -13.76
N LYS A 19 -8.39 7.26 -13.52
CA LYS A 19 -7.58 6.15 -13.01
C LYS A 19 -7.79 5.99 -11.51
N LYS A 20 -7.97 4.74 -11.07
CA LYS A 20 -8.00 4.38 -9.65
C LYS A 20 -6.67 4.77 -8.98
N PRO A 21 -6.69 5.38 -7.78
CA PRO A 21 -5.48 5.65 -7.03
C PRO A 21 -4.81 4.34 -6.63
N ARG A 22 -3.47 4.26 -6.78
CA ARG A 22 -2.69 3.03 -6.55
C ARG A 22 -2.00 2.96 -5.19
N GLY A 23 -2.07 4.02 -4.39
CA GLY A 23 -1.42 4.08 -3.09
C GLY A 23 -1.58 5.43 -2.40
N PHE A 24 -1.20 5.45 -1.12
CA PHE A 24 -1.28 6.62 -0.25
C PHE A 24 0.04 6.82 0.48
N ILE A 25 0.35 8.07 0.82
CA ILE A 25 1.51 8.42 1.66
C ILE A 25 0.97 9.06 2.94
N LEU A 26 1.36 8.51 4.10
CA LEU A 26 0.99 9.04 5.41
C LEU A 26 2.15 9.87 5.98
N TYR A 27 2.05 11.21 5.95
CA TYR A 27 3.09 12.14 6.42
C TYR A 27 2.62 13.07 7.54
N GLY A 28 3.50 13.41 8.48
CA GLY A 28 3.21 14.26 9.66
C GLY A 28 4.09 13.92 10.87
N PRO A 29 3.87 14.59 12.02
CA PRO A 29 4.69 14.45 13.23
C PRO A 29 4.81 13.01 13.75
N PRO A 30 5.82 12.69 14.58
CA PRO A 30 5.86 11.41 15.29
C PRO A 30 4.70 11.31 16.29
N GLY A 31 4.21 10.10 16.53
CA GLY A 31 3.18 9.84 17.55
C GLY A 31 1.72 9.98 17.11
N ILE A 32 1.43 10.43 15.88
CA ILE A 32 0.04 10.53 15.35
C ILE A 32 -0.45 9.23 14.69
N GLU A 33 -0.09 8.07 15.24
CA GLU A 33 -0.68 6.76 14.93
C GLU A 33 -0.70 6.32 13.45
N LYS A 34 0.13 6.91 12.59
CA LYS A 34 0.23 6.57 11.15
C LYS A 34 0.34 5.07 10.90
N THR A 35 1.23 4.44 11.66
CA THR A 35 1.48 3.00 11.58
C THR A 35 0.29 2.18 12.07
N LEU A 36 -0.46 2.68 13.05
CA LEU A 36 -1.66 2.01 13.56
C LEU A 36 -2.77 2.04 12.50
N ILE A 37 -3.01 3.19 11.86
CA ILE A 37 -4.00 3.32 10.78
C ILE A 37 -3.72 2.32 9.66
N ALA A 38 -2.47 2.22 9.20
CA ALA A 38 -2.10 1.26 8.15
C ALA A 38 -2.38 -0.20 8.56
N LYS A 39 -2.06 -0.58 9.80
CA LYS A 39 -2.35 -1.92 10.34
C LYS A 39 -3.84 -2.20 10.48
N THR A 40 -4.60 -1.23 10.98
CA THR A 40 -6.04 -1.34 11.15
C THR A 40 -6.76 -1.49 9.82
N VAL A 41 -6.36 -0.72 8.79
CA VAL A 41 -6.91 -0.86 7.43
C VAL A 41 -6.64 -2.26 6.87
N ALA A 42 -5.42 -2.78 7.00
CA ALA A 42 -5.09 -4.14 6.57
C ALA A 42 -5.97 -5.19 7.26
N ASN A 43 -6.20 -5.04 8.57
CA ASN A 43 -7.08 -5.92 9.35
C ASN A 43 -8.55 -5.83 8.91
N ILE A 44 -9.07 -4.62 8.67
CA ILE A 44 -10.46 -4.43 8.18
C ILE A 44 -10.67 -5.06 6.80
N LEU A 45 -9.65 -5.01 5.95
CA LEU A 45 -9.69 -5.59 4.61
C LEU A 45 -9.38 -7.09 4.60
N ASP A 46 -9.03 -7.68 5.75
CA ASP A 46 -8.57 -9.07 5.88
C ASP A 46 -7.42 -9.41 4.90
N VAL A 47 -6.49 -8.47 4.74
CA VAL A 47 -5.30 -8.62 3.88
C VAL A 47 -4.05 -8.59 4.75
N PRO A 48 -3.17 -9.62 4.70
CA PRO A 48 -1.93 -9.62 5.47
C PRO A 48 -1.01 -8.48 4.98
N PRO A 49 -0.61 -7.53 5.86
CA PRO A 49 0.21 -6.40 5.44
C PRO A 49 1.64 -6.85 5.17
N LYS A 50 2.21 -6.39 4.05
CA LYS A 50 3.65 -6.50 3.76
C LYS A 50 4.36 -5.27 4.32
N ILE A 51 4.96 -5.42 5.49
CA ILE A 51 5.72 -4.34 6.16
C ILE A 51 7.16 -4.42 5.71
N VAL A 52 7.70 -3.30 5.23
CA VAL A 52 9.07 -3.19 4.76
C VAL A 52 9.67 -1.94 5.38
N SER A 53 10.81 -2.09 6.07
CA SER A 53 11.56 -0.94 6.58
C SER A 53 12.55 -0.45 5.53
N GLY A 54 12.64 0.86 5.32
CA GLY A 54 13.58 1.45 4.33
C GLY A 54 15.03 0.98 4.50
N PRO A 55 15.59 0.95 5.73
CA PRO A 55 16.93 0.42 5.98
C PRO A 55 17.13 -1.05 5.61
N GLU A 56 16.10 -1.90 5.61
CA GLU A 56 16.23 -3.34 5.26
C GLU A 56 16.49 -3.55 3.76
N LEU A 57 16.00 -2.63 2.94
CA LEU A 57 16.19 -2.64 1.49
C LEU A 57 17.59 -2.21 1.08
N PHE A 58 18.27 -1.47 1.94
CA PHE A 58 19.61 -0.97 1.66
C PHE A 58 20.65 -2.08 1.81
N ASN A 59 21.50 -2.24 0.80
CA ASN A 59 22.74 -3.00 0.88
C ASN A 59 23.86 -2.25 0.15
N TRP A 60 25.08 -2.37 0.69
CA TRP A 60 26.29 -1.78 0.12
C TRP A 60 26.78 -2.50 -1.14
N LEU A 61 26.38 -3.77 -1.33
CA LEU A 61 26.67 -4.56 -2.52
C LEU A 61 25.87 -4.05 -3.72
N LEU A 62 26.56 -3.77 -4.82
CA LEU A 62 25.98 -3.31 -6.08
C LEU A 62 24.93 -4.31 -6.60
N GLY A 63 23.72 -3.82 -6.88
CA GLY A 63 22.64 -4.62 -7.48
C GLY A 63 21.77 -5.37 -6.47
N GLU A 64 22.20 -5.52 -5.21
CA GLU A 64 21.44 -6.29 -4.21
C GLU A 64 20.22 -5.54 -3.70
N SER A 65 20.31 -4.22 -3.54
CA SER A 65 19.16 -3.40 -3.13
C SER A 65 18.04 -3.49 -4.19
N GLU A 66 18.41 -3.42 -5.48
CA GLU A 66 17.47 -3.56 -6.60
C GLU A 66 16.90 -4.97 -6.70
N ALA A 67 17.72 -6.00 -6.44
CA ALA A 67 17.24 -7.38 -6.39
C ALA A 67 16.22 -7.59 -5.26
N LYS A 68 16.47 -7.03 -4.06
CA LYS A 68 15.53 -7.06 -2.94
C LYS A 68 14.20 -6.38 -3.30
N VAL A 69 14.23 -5.20 -3.93
CA VAL A 69 13.00 -4.51 -4.36
C VAL A 69 12.21 -5.34 -5.37
N ARG A 70 12.88 -5.95 -6.35
CA ARG A 70 12.21 -6.84 -7.32
C ARG A 70 11.64 -8.12 -6.69
N ALA A 71 12.25 -8.63 -5.63
CA ALA A 71 11.71 -9.79 -4.90
C ALA A 71 10.47 -9.43 -4.05
N LEU A 72 10.24 -8.14 -3.78
CA LEU A 72 9.13 -7.69 -2.95
C LEU A 72 7.83 -7.44 -3.73
N PHE A 73 7.88 -7.19 -5.03
CA PHE A 73 6.75 -6.85 -5.88
C PHE A 73 6.71 -7.73 -7.13
#